data_AF-A0A349HT96-F1
#
_entry.id   AF-A0A349HT96-F1
#
_cell.length_a   1.000
_cell.length_b   1.000
_cell.length_c   1.000
_cell.angle_alpha   90.00
_cell.angle_beta   90.00
_cell.angle_gamma   90.00
#
_symmetry.space_group_name_H-M   'P 1'
#
loop_
_entity.id
_entity.type
_entity.pdbx_description
1 polymer ?
#
loop_
_entity_poly.entity_id
_entity_poly.type
_entity_poly.pdbx_seq_one_letter_code
_entity_poly.pdbx_strand_id
1 'polypeptide(L)'
;MNEILYEGKSKIVYSGEDNESLLIKFKDTATAFNGKKKEELLEKGQLNAEISNIIFNYLSKNGIKTHLLKVIDERSVLVKKAEIVMVEVIVRNIAAGSFSNKYGVPEGTVLNNTIIEFSLKSDELGDPMINESQITAIGIASKDEIYEMKESALKINALLSDLFDKAGITLVDFKLEFGRTREGIILCDEISPDSCRLWDKETGKKLDKDRFRRDLGDVLGGYREVLRRLKNVC
;
A
#
# COMPACT_ATOMS: atom_id res chain seq x y z
N MET A 1 28.41 -3.89 -4.00
CA MET A 1 27.27 -3.65 -3.09
C MET A 1 26.57 -2.40 -3.57
N ASN A 2 25.26 -2.44 -3.77
CA ASN A 2 24.51 -1.27 -4.22
C ASN A 2 24.45 -0.25 -3.07
N GLU A 3 24.49 1.04 -3.41
CA GLU A 3 24.47 2.14 -2.45
C GLU A 3 23.07 2.28 -1.84
N ILE A 4 22.97 2.47 -0.52
CA ILE A 4 21.69 2.75 0.14
C ILE A 4 21.33 4.21 -0.14
N LEU A 5 20.20 4.43 -0.81
CA LEU A 5 19.69 5.76 -1.13
C LEU A 5 18.70 6.26 -0.08
N TYR A 6 17.89 5.35 0.47
CA TYR A 6 16.89 5.65 1.48
C TYR A 6 16.57 4.42 2.30
N GLU A 7 16.38 4.59 3.62
CA GLU A 7 15.88 3.54 4.50
C GLU A 7 14.60 4.02 5.20
N GLY A 8 13.47 3.40 4.83
CA GLY A 8 12.18 3.66 5.44
C GLY A 8 11.86 2.69 6.59
N LYS A 9 10.63 2.77 7.09
CA LYS A 9 10.16 1.90 8.20
C LYS A 9 10.16 0.41 7.84
N SER A 10 9.68 0.05 6.65
CA SER A 10 9.48 -1.35 6.21
C SER A 10 10.36 -1.77 5.04
N LYS A 11 11.09 -0.85 4.39
CA LYS A 11 11.84 -1.11 3.16
C LYS A 11 13.14 -0.31 3.11
N ILE A 12 14.14 -0.84 2.41
CA ILE A 12 15.39 -0.15 2.07
C ILE A 12 15.42 0.01 0.55
N VAL A 13 15.81 1.19 0.08
CA VAL A 13 15.94 1.53 -1.33
C VAL A 13 17.43 1.69 -1.64
N TYR A 14 17.91 0.93 -2.62
CA TYR A 14 19.27 0.98 -3.13
C TYR A 14 19.28 1.51 -4.56
N SER A 15 20.46 1.92 -5.03
CA SER A 15 20.69 2.10 -6.47
C SER A 15 20.37 0.82 -7.25
N GLY A 16 19.75 0.98 -8.43
CA GLY A 16 19.40 -0.11 -9.32
C GLY A 16 20.53 -0.55 -10.24
N GLU A 17 20.17 -1.19 -11.35
CA GLU A 17 21.13 -1.63 -12.38
C GLU A 17 21.60 -0.47 -13.26
N ASP A 18 20.80 0.61 -13.33
CA ASP A 18 21.06 1.83 -14.08
C ASP A 18 20.49 3.07 -13.36
N ASN A 19 20.58 4.25 -13.99
CA ASN A 19 20.10 5.51 -13.42
C ASN A 19 18.57 5.68 -13.41
N GLU A 20 17.84 4.79 -14.08
CA GLU A 20 16.38 4.82 -14.23
C GLU A 20 15.70 3.70 -13.44
N SER A 21 16.47 2.94 -12.65
CA SER A 21 15.99 1.83 -11.81
C SER A 21 16.47 1.95 -10.36
N LEU A 22 15.71 1.33 -9.45
CA LEU A 22 16.01 1.23 -8.03
C LEU A 22 15.80 -0.22 -7.60
N LEU A 23 16.58 -0.66 -6.61
CA LEU A 23 16.35 -1.95 -5.95
C LEU A 23 15.68 -1.69 -4.60
N ILE A 24 14.52 -2.29 -4.37
CA ILE A 24 13.80 -2.20 -3.10
C ILE A 24 13.91 -3.53 -2.37
N LYS A 25 14.32 -3.51 -1.11
CA LYS A 25 14.38 -4.67 -0.22
C LYS A 25 13.40 -4.51 0.94
N PHE A 26 12.54 -5.51 1.14
CA PHE A 26 11.55 -5.52 2.22
C PHE A 26 12.17 -6.01 3.54
N LYS A 27 11.87 -5.30 4.63
CA LYS A 27 12.32 -5.61 6.00
C LYS A 27 11.26 -6.39 6.78
N ASP A 28 11.74 -7.11 7.79
CA ASP A 28 10.92 -7.82 8.77
C ASP A 28 10.37 -6.90 9.87
N THR A 29 10.83 -5.66 9.92
CA THR A 29 10.36 -4.65 10.86
C THR A 29 8.89 -4.30 10.63
N ALA A 30 8.06 -4.53 11.64
CA ALA A 30 6.72 -3.99 11.77
C ALA A 30 6.75 -2.72 12.65
N THR A 31 6.01 -1.69 12.24
CA THR A 31 5.85 -0.45 13.01
C THR A 31 4.39 0.00 13.06
N ALA A 32 3.94 0.56 14.18
CA ALA A 32 2.62 1.14 14.35
C ALA A 32 2.69 2.41 15.22
N PHE A 33 1.62 3.22 15.16
CA PHE A 33 1.47 4.46 15.94
C PHE A 33 2.68 5.42 15.80
N ASN A 34 3.06 5.73 14.56
CA ASN A 34 4.21 6.57 14.22
C ASN A 34 5.52 6.11 14.89
N GLY A 35 5.76 4.79 14.87
CA GLY A 35 7.00 4.19 15.38
C GLY A 35 7.01 3.91 16.89
N LYS A 36 5.97 4.31 17.64
CA LYS A 36 5.87 4.01 19.09
C LYS A 36 5.81 2.52 19.38
N LYS A 37 5.28 1.73 18.46
CA LYS A 37 5.31 0.26 18.52
C LYS A 37 6.17 -0.26 17.37
N LYS A 38 7.19 -1.06 17.70
CA LYS A 38 8.13 -1.63 16.74
C LYS A 38 8.50 -3.06 17.17
N GLU A 39 8.50 -3.98 16.23
CA GLU A 39 8.87 -5.39 16.43
C GLU A 39 9.49 -5.96 15.16
N GLU A 40 10.41 -6.92 15.28
CA GLU A 40 10.91 -7.70 14.16
C GLU A 40 10.06 -8.97 14.00
N LEU A 41 9.31 -9.05 12.90
CA LEU A 41 8.48 -10.19 12.57
C LEU A 41 9.18 -10.97 11.45
N LEU A 42 9.96 -11.99 11.81
CA LEU A 42 10.69 -12.81 10.84
C LEU A 42 9.76 -13.30 9.73
N GLU A 43 10.20 -13.20 8.47
CA GLU A 43 9.44 -13.51 7.24
C GLU A 43 8.44 -12.44 6.78
N LYS A 44 8.13 -11.41 7.57
CA LYS A 44 7.19 -10.35 7.16
C LYS A 44 7.62 -9.63 5.88
N GLY A 45 8.91 -9.40 5.69
CA GLY A 45 9.46 -8.77 4.49
C GLY A 45 9.24 -9.63 3.26
N GLN A 46 9.49 -10.94 3.38
CA GLN A 46 9.24 -11.90 2.31
C GLN A 46 7.76 -12.00 1.94
N LEU A 47 6.88 -12.14 2.93
CA LEU A 47 5.44 -12.23 2.70
C LEU A 47 4.90 -10.97 2.01
N ASN A 48 5.33 -9.77 2.45
CA ASN A 48 4.93 -8.53 1.80
C ASN A 48 5.44 -8.43 0.37
N ALA A 49 6.70 -8.80 0.12
CA ALA A 49 7.26 -8.79 -1.22
C ALA A 49 6.50 -9.75 -2.15
N GLU A 50 6.26 -10.99 -1.73
CA GLU A 50 5.50 -11.97 -2.54
C GLU A 50 4.07 -11.51 -2.83
N ILE A 51 3.34 -11.03 -1.82
CA ILE A 51 1.97 -10.53 -1.98
C ILE A 51 1.95 -9.31 -2.91
N SER A 52 2.84 -8.34 -2.68
CA SER A 52 2.93 -7.13 -3.50
C SER A 52 3.29 -7.48 -4.95
N ASN A 53 4.18 -8.44 -5.18
CA ASN A 53 4.55 -8.87 -6.53
C ASN A 53 3.36 -9.50 -7.27
N ILE A 54 2.58 -10.36 -6.61
CA ILE A 54 1.37 -10.94 -7.22
C ILE A 54 0.39 -9.83 -7.61
N ILE A 55 0.15 -8.88 -6.70
CA ILE A 55 -0.79 -7.78 -6.91
C ILE A 55 -0.31 -6.84 -8.03
N PHE A 56 0.95 -6.42 -8.02
CA PHE A 56 1.50 -5.53 -9.07
C PHE A 56 1.50 -6.19 -10.44
N ASN A 57 1.81 -7.49 -10.52
CA ASN A 57 1.70 -8.24 -11.77
C ASN A 57 0.26 -8.31 -12.28
N TYR A 58 -0.70 -8.58 -11.39
CA TYR A 58 -2.13 -8.57 -11.73
C TYR A 58 -2.58 -7.19 -12.22
N LEU A 59 -2.25 -6.12 -11.50
CA LEU A 59 -2.61 -4.75 -11.88
C LEU A 59 -1.98 -4.34 -13.22
N SER A 60 -0.71 -4.67 -13.45
CA SER A 60 0.00 -4.41 -14.71
C SER A 60 -0.66 -5.12 -15.90
N LYS A 61 -1.01 -6.40 -15.75
CA LYS A 61 -1.76 -7.17 -16.77
C LYS A 61 -3.14 -6.56 -17.07
N ASN A 62 -3.73 -5.83 -16.13
CA ASN A 62 -5.00 -5.14 -16.28
C ASN A 62 -4.85 -3.64 -16.59
N GLY A 63 -3.69 -3.22 -17.10
CA GLY A 63 -3.48 -1.89 -17.68
C GLY A 63 -3.10 -0.79 -16.69
N ILE A 64 -2.80 -1.10 -15.43
CA ILE A 64 -2.27 -0.13 -14.48
C ILE A 64 -0.76 0.03 -14.71
N LYS A 65 -0.29 1.26 -14.95
CA LYS A 65 1.15 1.55 -15.00
C LYS A 65 1.74 1.45 -13.60
N THR A 66 2.74 0.60 -13.42
CA THR A 66 3.41 0.41 -12.12
C THR A 66 4.91 0.56 -12.24
N HIS A 67 5.60 0.73 -11.12
CA HIS A 67 7.05 0.77 -11.08
C HIS A 67 7.71 -0.61 -11.16
N LEU A 68 6.98 -1.74 -11.05
CA LEU A 68 7.61 -3.06 -10.94
C LEU A 68 8.24 -3.46 -12.29
N LEU A 69 9.56 -3.69 -12.29
CA LEU A 69 10.28 -4.17 -13.47
C LEU A 69 10.55 -5.68 -13.37
N LYS A 70 11.09 -6.12 -12.23
CA LYS A 70 11.53 -7.50 -12.03
C LYS A 70 11.57 -7.89 -10.56
N VAL A 71 11.15 -9.12 -10.26
CA VAL A 71 11.39 -9.75 -8.96
C VAL A 71 12.80 -10.33 -8.95
N ILE A 72 13.63 -9.93 -7.98
CA ILE A 72 15.03 -10.35 -7.89
C ILE A 72 15.17 -11.59 -7.01
N ASP A 73 14.54 -11.56 -5.84
CA ASP A 73 14.51 -12.67 -4.89
C ASP A 73 13.23 -12.59 -4.04
N GLU A 74 13.16 -13.39 -2.98
CA GLU A 74 11.98 -13.50 -2.11
C GLU A 74 11.65 -12.19 -1.34
N ARG A 75 12.59 -11.24 -1.26
CA ARG A 75 12.41 -9.95 -0.53
C ARG A 75 12.81 -8.72 -1.33
N SER A 76 13.33 -8.87 -2.53
CA SER A 76 13.93 -7.78 -3.30
C SER A 76 13.32 -7.67 -4.68
N VAL A 77 13.05 -6.44 -5.11
CA VAL A 77 12.44 -6.12 -6.41
C VAL A 77 13.18 -4.97 -7.07
N LEU A 78 13.39 -5.10 -8.38
CA LEU A 78 13.87 -4.02 -9.23
C LEU A 78 12.65 -3.23 -9.73
N VAL A 79 12.69 -1.92 -9.55
CA VAL A 79 11.60 -1.02 -9.91
C VAL A 79 12.11 0.15 -10.73
N LYS A 80 11.23 0.74 -11.53
CA LYS A 80 11.45 2.00 -12.23
C LYS A 80 11.63 3.12 -11.20
N LYS A 81 12.66 3.93 -11.39
CA LYS A 81 12.88 5.13 -10.60
C LYS A 81 11.78 6.15 -10.93
N ALA A 82 11.17 6.71 -9.89
CA ALA A 82 10.17 7.74 -10.00
C ALA A 82 10.37 8.79 -8.89
N GLU A 83 10.01 10.03 -9.18
CA GLU A 83 9.93 11.07 -8.16
C GLU A 83 8.61 10.90 -7.41
N ILE A 84 8.66 10.47 -6.15
CA ILE A 84 7.47 10.19 -5.36
C ILE A 84 6.67 11.48 -5.14
N VAL A 85 5.38 11.44 -5.46
CA VAL A 85 4.45 12.50 -5.08
C VAL A 85 4.22 12.34 -3.58
N MET A 86 4.56 13.36 -2.78
CA MET A 86 4.60 13.29 -1.32
C MET A 86 3.21 13.28 -0.64
N VAL A 87 2.27 12.53 -1.19
CA VAL A 87 0.96 12.23 -0.61
C VAL A 87 0.68 10.73 -0.65
N GLU A 88 0.05 10.25 0.40
CA GLU A 88 -0.56 8.93 0.46
C GLU A 88 -2.00 9.05 -0.06
N VAL A 89 -2.36 8.22 -1.04
CA VAL A 89 -3.73 8.15 -1.58
C VAL A 89 -4.44 6.99 -0.91
N ILE A 90 -5.44 7.27 -0.09
CA ILE A 90 -6.15 6.27 0.71
C ILE A 90 -7.53 6.05 0.12
N VAL A 91 -7.85 4.81 -0.21
CA VAL A 91 -9.16 4.40 -0.73
C VAL A 91 -9.91 3.61 0.33
N ARG A 92 -11.19 3.96 0.59
CA ARG A 92 -12.03 3.29 1.58
C ARG A 92 -13.34 2.79 0.98
N ASN A 93 -13.63 1.51 1.21
CA ASN A 93 -14.91 0.88 0.87
C ASN A 93 -15.78 0.69 2.12
N ILE A 94 -15.15 0.45 3.27
CA ILE A 94 -15.80 0.22 4.56
C ILE A 94 -15.13 1.14 5.60
N ALA A 95 -15.92 1.71 6.50
CA ALA A 95 -15.40 2.51 7.60
C ALA A 95 -14.54 1.65 8.54
N ALA A 96 -13.28 2.04 8.75
CA ALA A 96 -12.37 1.40 9.69
C ALA A 96 -11.28 2.36 10.16
N GLY A 97 -10.54 1.94 11.19
CA GLY A 97 -9.30 2.59 11.62
C GLY A 97 -9.45 4.10 11.87
N SER A 98 -8.55 4.90 11.29
CA SER A 98 -8.52 6.36 11.51
C SER A 98 -9.78 7.07 11.04
N PHE A 99 -10.46 6.56 10.00
CA PHE A 99 -11.71 7.13 9.51
C PHE A 99 -12.83 6.99 10.54
N SER A 100 -13.03 5.78 11.07
CA SER A 100 -14.02 5.51 12.11
C SER A 100 -13.80 6.38 13.35
N ASN A 101 -12.55 6.48 13.81
CA ASN A 101 -12.21 7.31 14.97
C ASN A 101 -12.46 8.79 14.73
N LYS A 102 -12.11 9.28 13.53
CA LYS A 102 -12.19 10.71 13.19
C LYS A 102 -13.63 11.19 13.02
N TYR A 103 -14.48 10.39 12.39
CA TYR A 103 -15.84 10.80 12.02
C TYR A 103 -16.93 10.16 12.90
N GLY A 104 -16.57 9.34 13.88
CA GLY A 104 -17.52 8.67 14.76
C GLY A 104 -18.37 7.61 14.04
N VAL A 105 -17.91 7.10 12.90
CA VAL A 105 -18.60 6.08 12.11
C VAL A 105 -18.20 4.70 12.62
N PRO A 106 -19.13 3.82 13.04
CA PRO A 106 -18.80 2.49 13.53
C PRO A 106 -17.94 1.69 12.54
N GLU A 107 -16.88 1.02 13.04
CA GLU A 107 -16.07 0.14 12.20
C GLU A 107 -16.93 -0.98 11.60
N GLY A 108 -16.75 -1.24 10.30
CA GLY A 108 -17.55 -2.20 9.55
C GLY A 108 -18.76 -1.59 8.85
N THR A 109 -19.03 -0.29 9.03
CA THR A 109 -20.08 0.40 8.27
C THR A 109 -19.72 0.42 6.78
N VAL A 110 -20.55 -0.19 5.95
CA VAL A 110 -20.43 -0.10 4.48
C VAL A 110 -20.72 1.33 4.07
N LEU A 111 -19.80 1.93 3.31
CA LEU A 111 -19.93 3.31 2.86
C LEU A 111 -20.83 3.39 1.62
N ASN A 112 -21.63 4.45 1.52
CA ASN A 112 -22.56 4.65 0.40
C ASN A 112 -21.85 4.86 -0.96
N ASN A 113 -20.57 5.23 -0.92
CA ASN A 113 -19.69 5.37 -2.07
C ASN A 113 -18.24 5.14 -1.63
N THR A 114 -17.37 4.77 -2.58
CA THR A 114 -15.92 4.73 -2.34
C THR A 114 -15.41 6.13 -2.00
N ILE A 115 -14.58 6.22 -0.96
CA ILE A 115 -13.92 7.46 -0.55
C ILE A 115 -12.47 7.43 -1.01
N ILE A 116 -11.98 8.55 -1.55
CA ILE A 116 -10.55 8.82 -1.69
C ILE A 116 -10.17 9.96 -0.74
N GLU A 117 -9.20 9.70 0.13
CA GLU A 117 -8.59 10.70 1.01
C GLU A 117 -7.10 10.84 0.69
N PHE A 118 -6.53 11.98 1.05
CA PHE A 118 -5.08 12.18 0.98
C PHE A 118 -4.51 12.47 2.36
N SER A 119 -3.32 11.93 2.61
CA SER A 119 -2.45 12.31 3.72
C SER A 119 -1.12 12.83 3.16
N LEU A 120 -0.60 13.91 3.73
CA LEU A 120 0.77 14.35 3.44
C LEU A 120 1.73 13.27 3.92
N LYS A 121 2.65 12.80 3.08
CA LYS A 121 3.65 11.80 3.48
C LYS A 121 4.76 12.49 4.29
N SER A 122 4.64 12.47 5.61
CA SER A 122 5.60 13.10 6.52
C SER A 122 5.54 12.43 7.89
N ASP A 123 6.53 11.57 8.16
CA ASP A 123 6.67 10.89 9.45
C ASP A 123 6.83 11.88 10.61
N GLU A 124 7.52 13.01 10.37
CA GLU A 124 7.72 14.08 11.36
C GLU A 124 6.39 14.74 11.77
N LEU A 125 5.50 14.97 10.80
CA LEU A 125 4.19 15.59 11.03
C LEU A 125 3.10 14.57 11.35
N GLY A 126 3.42 13.28 11.33
CA GLY A 126 2.48 12.20 11.60
C GLY A 126 1.42 12.01 10.51
N ASP A 127 1.83 12.19 9.25
CA ASP A 127 1.02 11.98 8.04
C ASP A 127 -0.35 12.69 8.03
N PRO A 128 -0.38 14.03 8.24
CA PRO A 128 -1.64 14.75 8.43
C PRO A 128 -2.52 14.69 7.18
N MET A 129 -3.85 14.64 7.38
CA MET A 129 -4.79 14.69 6.26
C MET A 129 -4.61 16.01 5.51
N ILE A 130 -4.62 15.93 4.18
CA ILE A 130 -4.52 17.07 3.29
C ILE A 130 -5.62 16.97 2.23
N ASN A 131 -6.21 18.09 1.82
CA ASN A 131 -7.19 18.11 0.73
C ASN A 131 -6.55 18.56 -0.59
N GLU A 132 -7.27 18.41 -1.71
CA GLU A 132 -6.77 18.75 -3.05
C GLU A 132 -6.34 20.22 -3.18
N SER A 133 -7.10 21.15 -2.58
CA SER A 133 -6.76 22.58 -2.61
C SER A 133 -5.45 22.86 -1.88
N GLN A 134 -5.20 22.19 -0.76
CA GLN A 134 -3.96 22.32 0.02
C GLN A 134 -2.79 21.70 -0.74
N ILE A 135 -2.95 20.50 -1.34
CA ILE A 135 -1.92 19.83 -2.16
C ILE A 135 -1.42 20.78 -3.26
N THR A 136 -2.36 21.41 -3.99
CA THR A 136 -2.01 22.36 -5.05
C THR A 136 -1.41 23.66 -4.52
N ALA A 137 -1.94 24.20 -3.41
CA ALA A 137 -1.50 25.47 -2.84
C ALA A 137 -0.06 25.44 -2.34
N ILE A 138 0.42 24.28 -1.86
CA ILE A 138 1.81 24.09 -1.40
C ILE A 138 2.70 23.41 -2.44
N GLY A 139 2.22 23.22 -3.66
CA GLY A 139 3.01 22.76 -4.80
C GLY A 139 3.41 21.28 -4.77
N ILE A 140 2.70 20.41 -4.02
CA ILE A 140 3.02 18.98 -4.00
C ILE A 140 2.64 18.30 -5.32
N ALA A 141 1.47 18.63 -5.86
CA ALA A 141 0.98 18.10 -7.12
C ALA A 141 0.05 19.09 -7.82
N SER A 142 0.04 19.04 -9.15
CA SER A 142 -0.92 19.79 -9.97
C SER A 142 -2.32 19.18 -9.90
N LYS A 143 -3.34 19.94 -10.35
CA LYS A 143 -4.71 19.42 -10.43
C LYS A 143 -4.83 18.20 -11.35
N ASP A 144 -4.09 18.19 -12.44
CA ASP A 144 -4.11 17.09 -13.42
C ASP A 144 -3.48 15.83 -12.82
N GLU A 145 -2.38 15.96 -12.08
CA GLU A 145 -1.76 14.82 -11.37
C GLU A 145 -2.67 14.27 -10.28
N ILE A 146 -3.35 15.14 -9.51
CA ILE A 146 -4.36 14.71 -8.53
C ILE A 146 -5.47 13.93 -9.21
N TYR A 147 -5.96 14.42 -10.35
CA TYR A 147 -6.99 13.74 -11.13
C TYR A 147 -6.50 12.36 -11.64
N GLU A 148 -5.30 12.28 -12.22
CA GLU A 148 -4.70 11.02 -12.67
C GLU A 148 -4.54 10.00 -11.53
N MET A 149 -4.04 10.44 -10.37
CA MET A 149 -3.91 9.59 -9.18
C MET A 149 -5.27 9.06 -8.71
N LYS A 150 -6.31 9.90 -8.69
CA LYS A 150 -7.66 9.49 -8.29
C LYS A 150 -8.28 8.48 -9.25
N GLU A 151 -8.20 8.74 -10.55
CA GLU A 151 -8.68 7.83 -11.58
C GLU A 151 -7.98 6.48 -11.51
N SER A 152 -6.65 6.49 -11.33
CA SER A 152 -5.87 5.26 -11.12
C SER A 152 -6.29 4.53 -9.84
N ALA A 153 -6.46 5.25 -8.72
CA ALA A 153 -6.87 4.69 -7.44
C ALA A 153 -8.26 4.03 -7.49
N LEU A 154 -9.23 4.62 -8.20
CA LEU A 154 -10.56 4.02 -8.40
C LEU A 154 -10.50 2.76 -9.26
N LYS A 155 -9.70 2.75 -10.33
CA LYS A 155 -9.47 1.55 -11.16
C LYS A 155 -8.80 0.44 -10.37
N ILE A 156 -7.77 0.77 -9.60
CA ILE A 156 -7.10 -0.17 -8.69
C ILE A 156 -8.09 -0.71 -7.66
N ASN A 157 -8.95 0.13 -7.08
CA ASN A 157 -9.98 -0.33 -6.15
C ASN A 157 -10.90 -1.38 -6.78
N ALA A 158 -11.46 -1.10 -7.96
CA ALA A 158 -12.32 -2.06 -8.65
C ALA A 158 -11.62 -3.40 -8.92
N LEU A 159 -10.37 -3.34 -9.41
CA LEU A 159 -9.56 -4.52 -9.70
C LEU A 159 -9.22 -5.34 -8.45
N LEU A 160 -8.82 -4.67 -7.36
CA LEU A 160 -8.45 -5.33 -6.11
C LEU A 160 -9.67 -5.83 -5.34
N SER A 161 -10.78 -5.10 -5.35
CA SER A 161 -12.04 -5.55 -4.75
C SER A 161 -12.49 -6.87 -5.39
N ASP A 162 -12.48 -6.98 -6.72
CA ASP A 162 -12.80 -8.24 -7.42
C ASP A 162 -11.78 -9.35 -7.09
N LEU A 163 -10.49 -9.02 -7.09
CA LEU A 163 -9.43 -10.00 -6.80
C LEU A 163 -9.55 -10.58 -5.39
N PHE A 164 -9.69 -9.72 -4.38
CA PHE A 164 -9.82 -10.15 -3.00
C PHE A 164 -11.17 -10.84 -2.76
N ASP A 165 -12.24 -10.42 -3.42
CA ASP A 165 -13.54 -11.09 -3.30
C ASP A 165 -13.48 -12.55 -3.77
N LYS A 166 -12.82 -12.80 -4.93
CA LYS A 166 -12.52 -14.15 -5.42
C LYS A 166 -11.65 -14.96 -4.44
N ALA A 167 -10.75 -14.29 -3.74
CA ALA A 167 -9.93 -14.87 -2.68
C ALA A 167 -10.69 -15.05 -1.35
N GLY A 168 -11.99 -14.75 -1.28
CA GLY A 168 -12.77 -14.83 -0.03
C GLY A 168 -12.32 -13.80 1.03
N ILE A 169 -11.83 -12.64 0.60
CA ILE A 169 -11.32 -11.57 1.44
C ILE A 169 -12.07 -10.27 1.09
N THR A 170 -12.51 -9.55 2.10
CA THR A 170 -13.07 -8.20 1.96
C THR A 170 -11.96 -7.17 1.99
N LEU A 171 -11.83 -6.38 0.92
CA LEU A 171 -10.95 -5.21 0.84
C LEU A 171 -11.62 -3.99 1.49
N VAL A 172 -11.26 -3.71 2.73
CA VAL A 172 -11.89 -2.69 3.58
C VAL A 172 -11.43 -1.28 3.19
N ASP A 173 -10.12 -1.09 3.20
CA ASP A 173 -9.43 0.11 2.74
C ASP A 173 -7.98 -0.24 2.35
N PHE A 174 -7.32 0.64 1.62
CA PHE A 174 -5.90 0.51 1.29
C PHE A 174 -5.28 1.86 0.95
N LYS A 175 -3.96 1.88 0.97
CA LYS A 175 -3.13 3.06 0.73
C LYS A 175 -2.23 2.83 -0.48
N LEU A 176 -2.13 3.83 -1.35
CA LEU A 176 -1.27 3.85 -2.52
C LEU A 176 -0.29 5.02 -2.42
N GLU A 177 0.86 4.87 -3.07
CA GLU A 177 1.79 5.96 -3.34
C GLU A 177 2.07 5.98 -4.84
N PHE A 178 2.17 7.17 -5.42
CA PHE A 178 2.40 7.37 -6.84
C PHE A 178 3.70 8.13 -7.06
N GLY A 179 4.31 7.96 -8.24
CA GLY A 179 5.50 8.67 -8.63
C GLY A 179 5.42 9.23 -10.03
N ARG A 180 6.12 10.34 -10.26
CA ARG A 180 6.32 10.96 -11.57
C ARG A 180 7.44 10.26 -12.31
N THR A 181 7.18 9.98 -13.58
CA THR A 181 8.20 9.54 -14.54
C THR A 181 8.05 10.32 -15.84
N ARG A 182 8.97 10.12 -16.79
CA ARG A 182 8.85 10.68 -18.14
C ARG A 182 7.58 10.23 -18.88
N GLU A 183 6.95 9.13 -18.45
CA GLU A 183 5.74 8.55 -19.05
C GLU A 183 4.44 8.93 -18.33
N GLY A 184 4.53 9.83 -17.35
CA GLY A 184 3.43 10.26 -16.48
C GLY A 184 3.45 9.61 -15.10
N ILE A 185 2.32 9.69 -14.41
CA ILE A 185 2.11 9.13 -13.08
C ILE A 185 2.01 7.60 -13.13
N ILE A 186 2.74 6.93 -12.24
CA ILE A 186 2.73 5.47 -12.10
C ILE A 186 2.53 5.06 -10.63
N LEU A 187 1.95 3.87 -10.42
CA LEU A 187 1.84 3.26 -9.09
C LEU A 187 3.21 2.80 -8.58
N CYS A 188 3.55 3.20 -7.36
CA CYS A 188 4.83 2.92 -6.69
C CYS A 188 4.61 2.19 -5.33
N ASP A 189 5.67 2.14 -4.53
CA ASP A 189 5.71 1.56 -3.18
C ASP A 189 5.33 0.06 -3.10
N GLU A 190 4.36 -0.31 -2.26
CA GLU A 190 3.91 -1.69 -2.07
C GLU A 190 2.38 -1.77 -1.91
N ILE A 191 1.80 -2.92 -2.28
CA ILE A 191 0.44 -3.29 -1.89
C ILE A 191 0.53 -4.62 -1.16
N SER A 192 0.32 -4.58 0.15
CA SER A 192 0.47 -5.73 1.04
C SER A 192 -0.48 -5.61 2.23
N PRO A 193 -0.55 -6.61 3.13
CA PRO A 193 -1.32 -6.47 4.36
C PRO A 193 -0.79 -5.38 5.32
N ASP A 194 0.37 -4.77 5.05
CA ASP A 194 0.84 -3.56 5.73
C ASP A 194 0.09 -2.30 5.28
N SER A 195 -0.25 -2.22 3.98
CA SER A 195 -0.88 -1.07 3.32
C SER A 195 -2.37 -1.26 3.01
N CYS A 196 -2.94 -2.44 3.31
CA CYS A 196 -4.36 -2.76 3.13
C CYS A 196 -4.99 -3.22 4.46
N ARG A 197 -6.27 -2.93 4.66
CA ARG A 197 -7.13 -3.66 5.61
C ARG A 197 -7.88 -4.76 4.89
N LEU A 198 -7.68 -5.99 5.35
CA LEU A 198 -8.13 -7.22 4.72
C LEU A 198 -8.85 -8.07 5.75
N TRP A 199 -10.15 -8.25 5.59
CA TRP A 199 -10.95 -9.07 6.51
C TRP A 199 -11.38 -10.33 5.78
N ASP A 200 -11.32 -11.47 6.47
CA ASP A 200 -11.94 -12.69 5.99
C ASP A 200 -13.43 -12.45 5.73
N LYS A 201 -13.92 -12.83 4.54
CA LYS A 201 -15.27 -12.47 4.07
C LYS A 201 -16.39 -13.13 4.89
N GLU A 202 -16.15 -14.32 5.45
CA GLU A 202 -17.16 -15.06 6.21
C GLU A 202 -17.15 -14.66 7.70
N THR A 203 -15.97 -14.52 8.28
CA THR A 203 -15.79 -14.37 9.74
C THR A 203 -15.50 -12.94 10.18
N GLY A 204 -15.13 -12.04 9.26
CA GLY A 204 -14.63 -10.71 9.59
C GLY A 204 -13.26 -10.72 10.27
N LYS A 205 -12.58 -11.88 10.36
CA LYS A 205 -11.24 -11.99 10.95
C LYS A 205 -10.28 -11.08 10.20
N LYS A 206 -9.59 -10.18 10.91
CA LYS A 206 -8.57 -9.32 10.32
C LYS A 206 -7.34 -10.15 9.93
N LEU A 207 -6.88 -10.01 8.70
CA LEU A 207 -5.74 -10.72 8.10
C LEU A 207 -4.55 -9.77 7.85
N ASP A 208 -4.68 -8.53 8.30
CA ASP A 208 -3.75 -7.44 8.01
C ASP A 208 -3.01 -6.92 9.26
N LYS A 209 -2.24 -5.85 9.08
CA LYS A 209 -1.44 -5.22 10.12
C LYS A 209 -2.23 -4.74 11.34
N ASP A 210 -3.55 -4.60 11.28
CA ASP A 210 -4.37 -4.34 12.47
C ASP A 210 -4.23 -5.44 13.53
N ARG A 211 -3.88 -6.68 13.15
CA ARG A 211 -3.51 -7.73 14.11
C ARG A 211 -2.33 -7.31 14.99
N PHE A 212 -1.32 -6.67 14.39
CA PHE A 212 -0.19 -6.09 15.10
C PHE A 212 -0.59 -4.81 15.83
N ARG A 213 -1.35 -3.90 15.20
CA ARG A 213 -1.74 -2.63 15.82
C ARG A 213 -2.56 -2.82 17.10
N ARG A 214 -3.37 -3.89 17.18
CA ARG A 214 -4.34 -4.15 18.25
C ARG A 214 -4.02 -5.39 19.11
N ASP A 215 -2.81 -5.94 19.01
CA ASP A 215 -2.37 -7.08 19.81
C ASP A 215 -3.28 -8.32 19.69
N LEU A 216 -3.80 -8.60 18.48
CA LEU A 216 -4.71 -9.72 18.22
C LEU A 216 -3.98 -11.07 18.05
N GLY A 217 -2.66 -11.10 18.18
CA GLY A 217 -1.80 -12.26 17.95
C GLY A 217 -1.76 -12.73 16.49
N ASP A 218 -0.92 -13.73 16.20
CA ASP A 218 -0.83 -14.41 14.89
C ASP A 218 -0.83 -13.45 13.68
N VAL A 219 0.06 -12.46 13.70
CA VAL A 219 0.15 -11.44 12.63
C VAL A 219 0.51 -12.11 11.29
N LEU A 220 1.57 -12.92 11.31
CA LEU A 220 2.08 -13.58 10.11
C LEU A 220 1.18 -14.71 9.61
N GLY A 221 0.39 -15.37 10.47
CA GLY A 221 -0.63 -16.31 10.02
C GLY A 221 -1.68 -15.63 9.14
N GLY A 222 -2.08 -14.40 9.47
CA GLY A 222 -2.93 -13.58 8.59
C GLY A 222 -2.30 -13.33 7.22
N TYR A 223 -1.02 -12.94 7.20
CA TYR A 223 -0.31 -12.61 5.96
C TYR A 223 -0.10 -13.85 5.09
N ARG A 224 0.28 -14.99 5.69
CA ARG A 224 0.39 -16.29 5.00
C ARG A 224 -0.94 -16.72 4.40
N GLU A 225 -2.04 -16.50 5.10
CA GLU A 225 -3.38 -16.82 4.60
C GLU A 225 -3.74 -15.95 3.40
N VAL A 226 -3.47 -14.64 3.43
CA VAL A 226 -3.66 -13.75 2.28
C VAL A 226 -2.85 -14.25 1.08
N LEU A 227 -1.56 -14.54 1.27
CA LEU A 227 -0.68 -15.05 0.20
C LEU A 227 -1.21 -16.36 -0.40
N ARG A 228 -1.60 -17.31 0.46
CA ARG A 228 -2.15 -18.61 0.04
C ARG A 228 -3.40 -18.44 -0.81
N ARG A 229 -4.33 -17.58 -0.40
CA ARG A 229 -5.59 -17.36 -1.13
C ARG A 229 -5.35 -16.62 -2.45
N LEU A 230 -4.47 -15.63 -2.48
CA LEU A 230 -4.10 -14.94 -3.73
C LEU A 230 -3.46 -15.88 -4.76
N LYS A 231 -2.58 -16.80 -4.32
CA LYS A 231 -1.97 -17.81 -5.21
C LYS A 231 -3.00 -18.77 -5.83
N ASN A 232 -4.21 -18.88 -5.28
CA ASN A 232 -5.27 -19.75 -5.80
C ASN A 232 -6.19 -19.05 -6.82
N VAL A 233 -6.12 -17.72 -6.93
CA VAL A 233 -7.01 -16.92 -7.80
C VAL A 233 -6.27 -16.12 -8.87
N CYS A 234 -4.93 -16.15 -8.85
CA CYS A 234 -4.04 -15.47 -9.78
C CYS A 234 -3.30 -16.43 -10.73
#